data_AF-A0A7I7UFY1-F1
#
_entry.id   AF-A0A7I7UFY1-F1
#
_cell.length_a   1.000
_cell.length_b   1.000
_cell.length_c   1.000
_cell.angle_alpha   90.00
_cell.angle_beta   90.00
_cell.angle_gamma   90.00
#
_symmetry.space_group_name_H-M   'P 1'
#
loop_
_entity.id
_entity.type
_entity.pdbx_description
1 polymer ?
#
loop_
_entity_poly.entity_id
_entity_poly.type
_entity_poly.pdbx_seq_one_letter_code
_entity_poly.pdbx_strand_id
1 'polypeptide(L)'
;MSDWFNYIAALKILAVGLLIGAGLPALFAIGVRLNAEGAGATEHAASQRHPLITALSWVIFALVVVAAVVGVLFIARDFIAHQTGLYLLGAQPT
;
A
#
# COMPACT_ATOMS: atom_id res chain seq x y z
N MET A 1 24.47 14.44 -27.77
CA MET A 1 24.98 13.67 -26.60
C MET A 1 23.84 13.14 -25.72
N SER A 2 22.71 12.74 -26.33
CA SER A 2 21.54 12.17 -25.63
C SER A 2 21.20 10.75 -26.10
N ASP A 3 21.92 10.22 -27.10
CA ASP A 3 21.58 8.94 -27.75
C ASP A 3 21.95 7.72 -26.90
N TRP A 4 22.80 7.90 -25.88
CA TRP A 4 23.16 6.86 -24.92
C TRP A 4 22.20 6.77 -23.73
N PHE A 5 21.48 7.85 -23.38
CA PHE A 5 20.55 7.85 -22.24
C PHE A 5 19.13 8.23 -22.67
N ASN A 6 18.22 7.27 -22.59
CA ASN A 6 16.82 7.49 -22.96
C ASN A 6 16.05 8.14 -21.79
N TYR A 7 15.99 9.46 -21.78
CA TYR A 7 15.27 10.25 -20.77
C TYR A 7 13.78 9.90 -20.67
N ILE A 8 13.13 9.58 -21.79
CA ILE A 8 11.71 9.20 -21.79
C ILE A 8 11.54 7.87 -21.06
N ALA A 9 12.43 6.90 -21.29
CA ALA A 9 12.41 5.63 -20.57
C ALA A 9 12.69 5.83 -19.07
N ALA A 10 13.69 6.66 -18.73
CA ALA A 10 14.03 6.95 -17.34
C ALA A 10 12.85 7.60 -16.59
N LEU A 11 12.18 8.59 -17.19
CA LEU A 11 11.00 9.23 -16.60
C LEU A 11 9.83 8.26 -16.42
N LYS A 12 9.62 7.33 -17.37
CA LYS A 12 8.60 6.29 -17.24
C LYS A 12 8.89 5.36 -16.06
N ILE A 13 10.14 4.90 -15.92
CA ILE A 13 10.55 4.05 -14.80
C ILE A 13 10.39 4.80 -13.48
N LEU A 14 10.82 6.06 -13.42
CA LEU A 14 10.64 6.91 -12.23
C LEU A 14 9.17 7.04 -11.87
N ALA A 15 8.30 7.37 -12.84
CA ALA A 15 6.88 7.54 -12.60
C ALA A 15 6.21 6.25 -12.11
N VAL A 16 6.49 5.12 -12.77
CA VAL A 16 5.94 3.82 -12.36
C VAL A 16 6.49 3.39 -11.01
N GLY A 17 7.80 3.50 -10.79
CA GLY A 17 8.44 3.17 -9.50
C GLY A 17 7.92 4.03 -8.35
N LEU A 18 7.71 5.32 -8.59
CA LEU A 18 7.12 6.23 -7.61
C LEU A 18 5.65 5.87 -7.33
N LEU A 19 4.84 5.64 -8.36
CA LEU A 19 3.42 5.30 -8.18
C LEU A 19 3.24 3.97 -7.45
N ILE A 20 4.01 2.95 -7.82
CA ILE A 20 3.92 1.63 -7.19
C ILE A 20 4.54 1.64 -5.79
N GLY A 21 5.71 2.28 -5.61
CA GLY A 21 6.42 2.32 -4.34
C GLY A 21 5.77 3.24 -3.31
N ALA A 22 5.34 4.43 -3.70
CA ALA A 22 4.71 5.41 -2.82
C ALA A 22 3.18 5.26 -2.74
N GLY A 23 2.56 4.44 -3.60
CA GLY A 23 1.11 4.24 -3.60
C GLY A 23 0.59 3.69 -2.27
N LEU A 24 1.26 2.70 -1.69
CA LEU A 24 0.86 2.12 -0.41
C LEU A 24 1.02 3.11 0.76
N PRO A 25 2.16 3.81 0.93
CA PRO A 25 2.28 4.92 1.88
C PRO A 25 1.23 6.03 1.69
N ALA A 26 0.92 6.40 0.44
CA ALA A 26 -0.07 7.43 0.14
C ALA A 26 -1.49 7.01 0.57
N LEU A 27 -1.89 5.75 0.31
CA LEU A 27 -3.17 5.21 0.78
C LEU A 27 -3.25 5.22 2.31
N PHE A 28 -2.16 4.86 3.00
CA PHE A 28 -2.12 4.92 4.46
C PHE A 28 -2.29 6.35 4.98
N ALA A 29 -1.60 7.34 4.38
CA ALA A 29 -1.75 8.74 4.75
C ALA A 29 -3.19 9.26 4.56
N ILE A 30 -3.86 8.86 3.47
CA ILE A 30 -5.28 9.17 3.24
C ILE A 30 -6.15 8.55 4.34
N GLY A 31 -5.91 7.28 4.70
CA GLY A 31 -6.61 6.61 5.80
C GLY A 31 -6.46 7.36 7.13
N VAL A 32 -5.25 7.80 7.48
CA VAL A 32 -4.98 8.60 8.69
C VAL A 32 -5.74 9.92 8.65
N ARG A 33 -5.73 10.61 7.51
CA ARG A 33 -6.45 11.88 7.35
C ARG A 33 -7.96 11.71 7.56
N LEU A 34 -8.56 10.71 6.91
CA LEU A 34 -9.99 10.40 7.06
C LEU A 34 -10.33 9.97 8.49
N ASN A 35 -9.44 9.23 9.15
CA ASN A 35 -9.65 8.83 10.53
C ASN A 35 -9.69 10.04 11.48
N ALA A 36 -8.76 11.00 11.30
CA ALA A 36 -8.71 12.24 12.08
C ALA A 36 -9.96 13.10 11.87
N GLU A 37 -10.45 13.19 10.62
CA GLU A 37 -11.70 13.89 10.30
C GLU A 37 -12.92 13.18 10.92
N GLY A 38 -13.01 11.85 10.83
CA GLY A 38 -14.11 11.08 11.42
C GLY A 38 -14.13 11.11 12.96
N ALA A 39 -12.97 11.25 13.59
CA ALA A 39 -12.83 11.39 15.04
C ALA A 39 -13.22 12.79 15.57
N GLY A 40 -13.46 13.77 14.69
CA GLY A 40 -13.76 15.15 15.08
C GLY A 40 -12.56 15.88 15.71
N ALA A 41 -11.33 15.44 15.41
CA ALA A 41 -10.10 16.03 15.95
C ALA A 41 -9.62 17.29 15.17
N THR A 42 -10.47 17.87 14.33
CA THR A 42 -10.19 19.06 13.54
C THR A 42 -10.53 20.34 14.32
N GLU A 43 -9.65 21.35 14.27
CA GLU A 43 -9.57 22.48 15.19
C GLU A 43 -10.81 23.39 15.33
N HIS A 44 -11.87 23.19 14.54
CA HIS A 44 -13.00 24.12 14.48
C HIS A 44 -14.28 23.46 15.00
N ALA A 45 -14.56 23.75 16.27
CA ALA A 45 -15.85 23.65 16.96
C ALA A 45 -16.55 22.28 16.94
N ALA A 46 -16.53 21.57 18.07
CA ALA A 46 -17.48 20.51 18.43
C ALA A 46 -17.93 19.64 17.24
N SER A 47 -16.97 19.13 16.46
CA SER A 47 -17.30 18.47 15.20
C SER A 47 -17.94 17.12 15.51
N GLN A 48 -19.19 16.98 15.06
CA GLN A 48 -20.00 15.79 15.24
C GLN A 48 -19.17 14.57 14.80
N ARG A 49 -19.04 13.55 15.67
CA ARG A 49 -18.30 12.33 15.31
C ARG A 49 -18.99 11.70 14.09
N HIS A 50 -18.26 11.52 12.99
CA HIS A 50 -18.82 10.96 11.75
C HIS A 50 -18.43 9.48 11.65
N PRO A 51 -19.22 8.54 12.22
CA PRO A 51 -18.85 7.13 12.28
C PRO A 51 -18.65 6.52 10.89
N LEU A 52 -19.33 7.03 9.87
CA LEU A 52 -19.17 6.59 8.49
C LEU A 52 -17.77 6.89 7.93
N ILE A 53 -17.23 8.07 8.23
CA ILE A 53 -15.89 8.47 7.76
C ILE A 53 -14.81 7.65 8.49
N THR A 54 -15.00 7.42 9.79
CA THR A 54 -14.14 6.51 10.55
C THR A 54 -14.19 5.08 9.98
N ALA A 55 -15.37 4.55 9.66
CA ALA A 55 -15.48 3.23 9.03
C ALA A 55 -14.73 3.15 7.70
N LEU A 56 -14.84 4.19 6.85
CA LEU A 56 -14.11 4.27 5.59
C LEU A 56 -12.58 4.27 5.79
N SER A 57 -12.07 4.98 6.80
CA SER A 57 -10.64 4.96 7.12
C SER A 57 -10.14 3.56 7.49
N TRP A 58 -10.93 2.80 8.24
CA TRP A 58 -10.60 1.42 8.61
C TRP A 58 -10.60 0.48 7.41
N VAL A 59 -11.50 0.67 6.45
CA VAL A 59 -11.49 -0.07 5.18
C VAL A 59 -10.19 0.20 4.41
N ILE A 60 -9.73 1.45 4.36
CA ILE A 60 -8.46 1.81 3.70
C ILE A 60 -7.27 1.16 4.42
N PHE A 61 -7.25 1.18 5.76
CA PHE A 61 -6.19 0.50 6.52
C PHE A 61 -6.19 -1.01 6.30
N ALA A 62 -7.37 -1.65 6.30
CA ALA A 62 -7.49 -3.07 6.01
C ALA A 62 -6.95 -3.40 4.61
N LEU A 63 -7.28 -2.58 3.61
CA LEU A 63 -6.76 -2.73 2.26
C LEU A 63 -5.23 -2.62 2.21
N VAL A 64 -4.65 -1.64 2.92
CA VAL A 64 -3.20 -1.45 3.02
C VAL A 64 -2.52 -2.68 3.65
N VAL A 65 -3.08 -3.20 4.75
CA VAL A 65 -2.56 -4.40 5.41
C VAL A 65 -2.64 -5.62 4.49
N VAL A 66 -3.77 -5.83 3.82
CA VAL A 66 -3.93 -6.93 2.86
C VAL A 66 -2.89 -6.82 1.74
N ALA A 67 -2.72 -5.64 1.14
CA ALA A 67 -1.74 -5.42 0.09
C ALA A 67 -0.30 -5.67 0.58
N ALA A 68 0.05 -5.21 1.77
CA ALA A 68 1.36 -5.44 2.37
C ALA A 68 1.62 -6.94 2.62
N VAL A 69 0.66 -7.64 3.23
CA VAL A 69 0.76 -9.08 3.50
C VAL A 69 0.89 -9.86 2.20
N VAL A 70 0.07 -9.57 1.19
CA VAL A 70 0.16 -10.21 -0.13
C VAL A 70 1.52 -9.95 -0.77
N GLY A 71 2.03 -8.71 -0.72
CA GLY A 71 3.34 -8.37 -1.25
C GLY A 71 4.47 -9.15 -0.56
N VAL A 72 4.45 -9.21 0.77
CA VAL A 72 5.43 -9.99 1.55
C VAL A 72 5.33 -11.47 1.26
N LEU A 73 4.12 -12.05 1.26
CA LEU A 73 3.90 -13.46 0.96
C LEU A 73 4.32 -13.80 -0.47
N PHE A 74 4.12 -12.90 -1.43
CA PHE A 74 4.56 -13.11 -2.81
C PHE A 74 6.09 -13.16 -2.92
N ILE A 75 6.79 -12.23 -2.27
CA ILE A 75 8.26 -12.21 -2.25
C ILE A 75 8.82 -13.42 -1.49
N ALA A 76 8.19 -13.79 -0.38
CA ALA A 76 8.66 -14.86 0.51
C ALA A 76 8.10 -16.25 0.14
N ARG A 77 7.28 -16.40 -0.91
CA ARG A 77 6.54 -17.64 -1.19
C ARG A 77 7.45 -18.87 -1.27
N ASP A 78 8.59 -18.74 -1.96
CA ASP A 78 9.50 -19.86 -2.21
C ASP A 78 10.31 -20.16 -0.94
N PHE A 79 10.70 -19.12 -0.20
CA PHE A 79 11.36 -19.28 1.11
C PHE A 79 10.47 -20.02 2.12
N ILE A 80 9.19 -19.65 2.21
CA ILE A 80 8.22 -20.30 3.09
C ILE A 80 8.01 -21.76 2.64
N ALA A 81 7.89 -22.01 1.35
CA ALA A 81 7.74 -23.37 0.82
C ALA A 81 8.93 -24.27 1.20
N HIS A 82 10.16 -23.75 1.09
CA HIS A 82 11.36 -24.51 1.45
C HIS A 82 11.49 -24.74 2.97
N GLN A 83 11.12 -23.76 3.81
CA GLN A 83 11.31 -23.85 5.25
C GLN A 83 10.18 -24.59 5.97
N THR A 84 8.95 -24.53 5.46
CA THR A 84 7.74 -25.05 6.14
C THR A 84 7.03 -26.16 5.37
N GLY A 85 7.40 -26.41 4.12
CA GLY A 85 6.70 -27.37 3.24
C GLY A 85 5.32 -26.87 2.76
N LEU A 86 4.93 -25.64 3.07
CA LEU A 86 3.68 -25.02 2.64
C LEU A 86 3.87 -24.26 1.32
N TYR A 87 3.34 -24.82 0.24
CA TYR A 87 3.33 -24.20 -1.09
C TYR A 87 2.24 -23.12 -1.18
N LEU A 88 2.58 -21.91 -0.74
CA LEU A 88 1.70 -20.74 -0.84
C LEU A 88 1.81 -20.08 -2.21
N LEU A 89 0.70 -19.56 -2.74
CA LEU A 89 0.66 -18.68 -3.93
C LEU A 89 1.35 -19.25 -5.19
N GLY A 90 1.15 -20.55 -5.47
CA GLY A 90 1.61 -21.18 -6.72
C GLY A 90 3.10 -21.58 -6.74
N ALA A 91 3.78 -21.58 -5.58
CA ALA A 91 5.11 -22.16 -5.45
C ALA A 91 5.11 -23.62 -5.98
N GLN A 92 6.03 -23.95 -6.88
CA GLN A 92 6.18 -25.29 -7.44
C GLN A 92 7.15 -26.10 -6.55
N PRO A 93 6.85 -27.38 -6.26
CA PRO A 93 7.83 -28.27 -5.64
C PRO A 93 9.01 -28.46 -6.59
N THR A 94 10.20 -28.08 -6.14
CA THR A 94 11.48 -28.44 -6.77
C THR A 94 11.92 -29.83 -6.34
#